data_AF-A0A482VHN0-F1
#
_entry.id   AF-A0A482VHN0-F1
#
_cell.length_a   1.000
_cell.length_b   1.000
_cell.length_c   1.000
_cell.angle_alpha   90.00
_cell.angle_beta   90.00
_cell.angle_gamma   90.00
#
_symmetry.space_group_name_H-M   'P 1'
#
loop_
_entity.id
_entity.type
_entity.pdbx_description
1 polymer ?
#
loop_
_entity_poly.entity_id
_entity_poly.type
_entity_poly.pdbx_seq_one_letter_code
_entity_poly.pdbx_strand_id
1 'polypeptide(L)'
;MPGSRKMILKHVMSGICSKMNRTKQVPSDVMETPLNRCLNTFDITLLGVGHMVGAGIYVLTGTVAKDLAGPGIILSFLLAGLACLLSALCYAEFGTRVPKAGSAYVYTYISI
;
A
#
# COMPACT_ATOMS: atom_id res chain seq x y z
N MET A 1 -13.83 48.79 -17.59
CA MET A 1 -14.61 47.91 -16.70
C MET A 1 -13.88 46.58 -16.45
N PRO A 2 -12.86 46.54 -15.56
CA PRO A 2 -11.99 45.37 -15.32
C PRO A 2 -12.52 44.34 -14.29
N GLY A 3 -13.72 44.54 -13.73
CA GLY A 3 -14.27 43.71 -12.64
C GLY A 3 -14.72 42.30 -13.06
N SER A 4 -15.35 42.15 -14.23
CA SER A 4 -15.99 40.87 -14.61
C SER A 4 -15.02 39.75 -14.95
N ARG A 5 -13.82 40.04 -15.49
CA ARG A 5 -12.81 39.00 -15.79
C ARG A 5 -12.22 38.37 -14.53
N LYS A 6 -12.03 39.15 -13.46
CA LYS A 6 -11.48 38.64 -12.18
C LYS A 6 -12.46 37.70 -11.47
N MET A 7 -13.77 37.93 -11.63
CA MET A 7 -14.81 37.10 -11.01
C MET A 7 -14.93 35.73 -11.71
N ILE A 8 -14.87 35.69 -13.05
CA ILE A 8 -14.87 34.44 -13.83
C ILE A 8 -13.62 33.60 -13.54
N LEU A 9 -12.45 34.24 -13.48
CA LEU A 9 -11.19 33.53 -13.22
C LEU A 9 -11.16 32.90 -11.82
N LYS A 10 -11.71 33.59 -10.81
CA LYS A 10 -11.86 33.04 -9.45
C LYS A 10 -12.80 31.82 -9.42
N HIS A 11 -13.92 31.87 -10.16
CA HIS A 11 -14.87 30.76 -10.21
C HIS A 11 -14.28 29.52 -10.91
N VAL A 12 -13.53 29.73 -12.00
CA VAL A 12 -12.84 28.66 -12.72
C VAL A 12 -11.71 28.08 -11.86
N MET A 13 -10.89 28.91 -11.22
CA MET A 13 -9.84 28.42 -10.30
C MET A 13 -10.42 27.69 -9.09
N SER A 14 -11.55 28.15 -8.54
CA SER A 14 -12.24 27.46 -7.43
C SER A 14 -12.82 26.11 -7.87
N GLY A 15 -13.39 26.03 -9.07
CA GLY A 15 -13.90 24.79 -9.64
C GLY A 15 -12.80 23.77 -9.94
N ILE A 16 -11.65 24.25 -10.43
CA ILE A 16 -10.46 23.41 -10.66
C ILE A 16 -9.85 22.94 -9.34
N CYS A 17 -9.70 23.83 -8.35
CA CYS A 17 -9.19 23.48 -7.03
C CYS A 17 -10.08 22.46 -6.31
N SER A 18 -11.40 22.62 -6.41
CA SER A 18 -12.37 21.66 -5.85
C SER A 18 -12.38 20.32 -6.60
N LYS A 19 -12.19 20.31 -7.94
CA LYS A 19 -12.03 19.06 -8.70
C LYS A 19 -10.70 18.36 -8.43
N MET A 20 -9.63 19.10 -8.17
CA MET A 20 -8.31 18.54 -7.81
C MET A 20 -8.32 17.90 -6.43
N ASN A 21 -9.09 18.41 -5.48
CA ASN A 21 -9.18 17.85 -4.12
C ASN A 21 -10.37 16.91 -3.90
N ARG A 22 -10.95 16.34 -4.97
CA ARG A 22 -12.05 15.38 -4.83
C ARG A 22 -11.49 14.02 -4.40
N THR A 23 -11.33 13.83 -3.10
CA THR A 23 -11.19 12.50 -2.50
C THR A 23 -12.48 11.73 -2.78
N LYS A 24 -12.42 10.68 -3.59
CA LYS A 24 -13.57 9.79 -3.82
C LYS A 24 -13.95 9.22 -2.45
N GLN A 25 -15.19 9.44 -2.00
CA GLN A 25 -15.67 8.80 -0.77
C GLN A 25 -15.58 7.28 -0.97
N VAL A 26 -14.84 6.62 -0.08
CA VAL A 26 -14.82 5.16 0.00
C VAL A 26 -16.21 4.75 0.47
N PRO A 27 -16.97 3.94 -0.31
CA PRO A 27 -18.29 3.51 0.10
C PRO A 27 -18.21 2.82 1.46
N SER A 28 -19.14 3.14 2.36
CA SER A 28 -19.22 2.61 3.71
C SER A 28 -19.33 1.08 3.77
N ASP A 29 -19.77 0.45 2.67
CA ASP A 29 -20.04 -0.99 2.55
C ASP A 29 -18.89 -1.82 1.95
N VAL A 30 -17.63 -1.41 2.10
CA VAL A 30 -16.47 -2.20 1.63
C VAL A 30 -16.30 -3.57 2.31
N MET A 31 -17.08 -3.87 3.34
CA MET A 31 -17.11 -5.21 3.97
C MET A 31 -18.20 -6.11 3.41
N GLU A 32 -19.20 -5.56 2.71
CA GLU A 32 -20.28 -6.33 2.09
C GLU A 32 -19.78 -6.91 0.78
N THR A 33 -19.19 -8.10 0.87
CA THR A 33 -18.81 -8.88 -0.30
C THR A 33 -19.75 -10.07 -0.43
N PRO A 34 -20.21 -10.44 -1.63
CA PRO A 34 -21.00 -11.66 -1.84
C PRO A 34 -20.19 -12.96 -1.66
N LEU A 35 -18.91 -12.87 -1.24
CA LEU A 35 -18.00 -13.99 -1.10
C LEU A 35 -18.13 -14.64 0.27
N ASN A 36 -18.09 -15.97 0.29
CA ASN A 36 -18.03 -16.75 1.53
C ASN A 36 -16.62 -16.70 2.14
N ARG A 37 -16.54 -16.51 3.47
CA ARG A 37 -15.29 -16.45 4.24
C ARG A 37 -14.79 -17.89 4.51
N CYS A 38 -14.15 -18.49 3.51
CA CYS A 38 -13.67 -19.88 3.60
C CYS A 38 -12.18 -20.01 3.96
N LEU A 39 -11.42 -18.92 3.98
CA LEU A 39 -9.97 -18.97 4.23
C LEU A 39 -9.68 -19.07 5.73
N ASN A 40 -8.89 -20.09 6.09
CA ASN A 40 -8.33 -20.24 7.42
C ASN A 40 -7.02 -19.45 7.57
N THR A 41 -6.54 -19.25 8.80
CA THR A 41 -5.27 -18.56 9.09
C THR A 41 -4.09 -19.19 8.35
N PHE A 42 -4.09 -20.51 8.23
CA PHE A 42 -3.06 -21.24 7.50
C PHE A 42 -3.09 -20.91 5.99
N ASP A 43 -4.27 -20.88 5.38
CA ASP A 43 -4.45 -20.56 3.97
C ASP A 43 -3.98 -19.14 3.64
N ILE A 44 -4.33 -18.18 4.51
CA ILE A 44 -3.91 -16.77 4.36
C ILE A 44 -2.39 -16.64 4.55
N THR A 45 -1.79 -17.41 5.47
CA THR A 45 -0.34 -17.41 5.68
C THR A 45 0.39 -17.95 4.46
N LEU A 46 -0.06 -19.09 3.91
CA LEU A 46 0.48 -19.67 2.68
C LEU A 46 0.32 -18.74 1.47
N LEU A 47 -0.82 -18.06 1.37
CA LEU A 47 -1.06 -17.05 0.34
C LEU A 47 -0.05 -15.90 0.45
N GLY A 48 0.27 -15.46 1.67
CA GLY A 48 1.31 -14.47 1.93
C GLY A 48 2.70 -14.95 1.50
N VAL A 49 3.09 -16.17 1.87
CA VAL A 49 4.40 -16.76 1.49
C VAL A 49 4.51 -16.89 -0.03
N GLY A 50 3.48 -17.40 -0.69
CA GLY A 50 3.43 -17.53 -2.14
C GLY A 50 3.54 -16.18 -2.87
N HIS A 51 2.98 -15.11 -2.29
CA HIS A 51 3.09 -13.77 -2.84
C HIS A 51 4.48 -13.13 -2.68
N MET A 52 5.23 -13.49 -1.62
CA MET A 52 6.58 -12.95 -1.39
C MET A 52 7.66 -13.66 -2.24
N VAL A 53 7.48 -14.95 -2.54
CA VAL A 53 8.45 -15.72 -3.34
C VAL A 53 8.22 -15.42 -4.83
N GLY A 54 9.16 -14.71 -5.45
CA GLY A 54 9.06 -14.34 -6.87
C GLY A 54 10.42 -14.10 -7.53
N ALA A 55 10.43 -13.35 -8.63
CA ALA A 55 11.65 -13.07 -9.39
C ALA A 55 12.77 -12.41 -8.57
N GLY A 56 12.43 -11.71 -7.49
CA GLY A 56 13.40 -11.07 -6.59
C GLY A 56 14.43 -12.05 -6.02
N ILE A 57 13.98 -13.15 -5.41
CA ILE A 57 14.90 -14.11 -4.79
C ILE A 57 15.67 -14.94 -5.82
N TYR A 58 15.04 -15.25 -6.97
CA TYR A 58 15.65 -16.14 -7.97
C TYR A 58 16.59 -15.42 -8.95
N VAL A 59 16.29 -14.18 -9.32
CA VAL A 59 17.04 -13.44 -10.35
C VAL A 59 17.94 -12.38 -9.73
N LEU A 60 17.41 -11.53 -8.83
CA LEU A 60 18.17 -10.40 -8.32
C LEU A 60 19.26 -10.84 -7.33
N THR A 61 19.06 -11.91 -6.56
CA THR A 61 20.05 -12.40 -5.59
C THR A 61 21.41 -12.68 -6.22
N GLY A 62 21.45 -13.28 -7.42
CA GLY A 62 22.69 -13.59 -8.12
C GLY A 62 23.43 -12.32 -8.58
N THR A 63 22.70 -11.37 -9.17
CA THR A 63 23.27 -10.09 -9.62
C THR A 63 23.77 -9.26 -8.43
N VAL A 64 23.00 -9.19 -7.34
CA VAL A 64 23.40 -8.47 -6.12
C VAL A 64 24.62 -9.14 -5.46
N ALA A 65 24.70 -10.47 -5.48
CA ALA A 65 25.86 -11.20 -4.96
C ALA A 65 27.10 -10.89 -5.78
N LYS A 66 27.00 -10.88 -7.12
CA LYS A 66 28.14 -10.64 -8.00
C LYS A 66 28.63 -9.19 -7.98
N ASP A 67 27.70 -8.23 -8.02
CA ASP A 67 28.02 -6.83 -8.35
C ASP A 67 28.01 -5.88 -7.15
N LEU A 68 27.36 -6.24 -6.04
CA LEU A 68 27.18 -5.33 -4.89
C LEU A 68 27.77 -5.87 -3.58
N ALA A 69 27.33 -7.06 -3.14
CA ALA A 69 27.58 -7.53 -1.77
C ALA A 69 28.65 -8.62 -1.65
N GLY A 70 28.94 -9.35 -2.72
CA GLY A 70 29.86 -10.49 -2.67
C GLY A 70 29.42 -11.55 -1.66
N PRO A 71 30.35 -12.18 -0.91
CA PRO A 71 30.02 -13.15 0.13
C PRO A 71 29.23 -12.56 1.32
N GLY A 72 29.21 -11.23 1.45
CA GLY A 72 28.47 -10.51 2.50
C GLY A 72 26.96 -10.41 2.28
N ILE A 73 26.43 -10.95 1.18
CA ILE A 73 25.01 -10.84 0.82
C ILE A 73 24.05 -11.36 1.92
N ILE A 74 24.50 -12.34 2.70
CA ILE A 74 23.73 -12.90 3.82
C ILE A 74 23.45 -11.82 4.87
N LEU A 75 24.45 -10.97 5.17
CA LEU A 75 24.28 -9.85 6.12
C LEU A 75 23.31 -8.80 5.57
N SER A 76 23.38 -8.51 4.27
CA SER A 76 22.44 -7.59 3.61
C SER A 76 20.99 -8.11 3.69
N PHE A 77 20.76 -9.40 3.44
CA PHE A 77 19.44 -10.01 3.59
C PHE A 77 18.97 -10.03 5.03
N LEU A 78 19.86 -10.24 6.00
CA LEU A 78 19.51 -10.25 7.42
C LEU A 78 19.04 -8.87 7.89
N LEU A 79 19.75 -7.82 7.50
CA LEU A 79 19.36 -6.43 7.81
C LEU A 79 18.06 -6.04 7.10
N ALA A 80 17.91 -6.39 5.82
CA ALA A 80 16.67 -6.17 5.07
C ALA A 80 15.50 -6.93 5.71
N GLY A 81 15.71 -8.18 6.13
CA GLY A 81 14.73 -8.99 6.83
C GLY A 81 14.28 -8.37 8.14
N LEU A 82 15.21 -7.81 8.93
CA LEU A 82 14.88 -7.10 10.16
C LEU A 82 14.00 -5.86 9.89
N ALA A 83 14.36 -5.05 8.90
CA ALA A 83 13.55 -3.90 8.51
C ALA A 83 12.13 -4.31 8.03
N CYS A 84 12.04 -5.39 7.25
CA CYS A 84 10.76 -5.95 6.81
C CYS A 84 9.92 -6.47 7.99
N LEU A 85 10.54 -7.11 9.00
CA LEU A 85 9.83 -7.59 10.19
C LEU A 85 9.21 -6.44 10.98
N LEU A 86 9.95 -5.35 11.20
CA LEU A 86 9.41 -4.17 11.89
C LEU A 86 8.20 -3.60 11.11
N SER A 87 8.33 -3.48 9.79
CA SER A 87 7.23 -3.04 8.93
C SER A 87 6.02 -3.99 9.01
N ALA A 88 6.25 -5.31 8.97
CA ALA A 88 5.20 -6.32 9.06
C ALA A 88 4.43 -6.23 10.39
N LEU A 89 5.10 -5.95 11.50
CA LEU A 89 4.44 -5.73 12.80
C LEU A 89 3.51 -4.51 12.76
N CYS A 90 3.94 -3.39 12.17
CA CYS A 90 3.09 -2.22 11.98
C CYS A 90 1.86 -2.54 11.12
N TYR A 91 2.05 -3.30 10.04
CA TYR A 91 0.94 -3.74 9.18
C TYR A 91 0.00 -4.72 9.90
N ALA A 92 0.50 -5.58 10.78
CA ALA A 92 -0.33 -6.47 11.60
C ALA A 92 -1.20 -5.67 12.59
N GLU A 93 -0.64 -4.60 13.18
CA GLU A 93 -1.36 -3.66 14.03
C GLU A 93 -2.51 -2.96 13.30
N PHE A 94 -2.31 -2.59 12.04
CA PHE A 94 -3.37 -1.99 11.21
C PHE A 94 -4.39 -3.02 10.75
N GLY A 95 -3.96 -4.22 10.39
CA GLY A 95 -4.86 -5.31 9.97
C GLY A 95 -5.83 -5.74 11.06
N THR A 96 -5.40 -5.73 12.33
CA THR A 96 -6.28 -6.03 13.47
C THR A 96 -7.28 -4.90 13.77
N ARG A 97 -6.90 -3.63 13.59
CA ARG A 97 -7.78 -2.48 13.82
C ARG A 97 -8.80 -2.27 12.69
N VAL A 98 -8.44 -2.68 11.49
CA VAL A 98 -9.19 -2.36 10.27
C VAL A 98 -9.36 -3.64 9.45
N PRO A 99 -10.37 -4.47 9.75
CA PRO A 99 -10.65 -5.72 9.05
C PRO A 99 -11.35 -5.49 7.70
N LYS A 100 -10.86 -4.52 6.92
CA LYS A 100 -11.36 -4.17 5.59
C LYS A 100 -10.46 -4.79 4.53
N ALA A 101 -11.05 -5.29 3.46
CA ALA A 101 -10.29 -5.76 2.30
C ALA A 101 -9.57 -4.57 1.66
N GLY A 102 -8.25 -4.49 1.87
CA GLY A 102 -7.44 -3.35 1.46
C GLY A 102 -5.97 -3.51 1.84
N SER A 103 -5.12 -2.71 1.20
CA SER A 103 -3.69 -2.59 1.52
C SER A 103 -3.42 -1.17 2.06
N ALA A 104 -2.17 -0.70 1.98
CA ALA A 104 -1.72 0.60 2.47
C ALA A 104 -2.66 1.77 2.13
N TYR A 105 -3.27 1.78 0.94
CA TYR A 105 -4.23 2.80 0.52
C TYR A 105 -5.45 2.92 1.43
N VAL A 106 -6.03 1.79 1.84
CA VAL A 106 -7.20 1.80 2.73
C VAL A 106 -6.79 2.24 4.13
N TYR A 107 -5.60 1.84 4.59
CA TYR A 107 -5.05 2.23 5.89
C TYR A 107 -4.74 3.73 5.96
N THR A 108 -4.19 4.32 4.90
CA THR A 108 -3.91 5.76 4.86
C THR A 108 -5.19 6.59 4.78
N TYR A 109 -6.20 6.12 4.05
CA TYR A 109 -7.48 6.83 3.87
C TYR A 109 -8.31 6.92 5.15
N ILE A 110 -8.23 5.93 6.03
CA ILE A 110 -8.95 5.91 7.32
C ILE A 110 -8.15 6.54 8.47
N SER A 111 -6.82 6.64 8.34
CA SER A 111 -5.97 7.30 9.34
C SER A 111 -5.93 8.82 9.21
N ILE A 112 -6.41 9.37 8.09
CA ILE A 112 -6.53 10.80 7.78
C ILE A 112 -7.96 11.25 8.05
#